data_AF-A0A0H3MRH5-F1
#
_entry.id   AF-A0A0H3MRH5-F1
#
_cell.length_a   1.000
_cell.length_b   1.000
_cell.length_c   1.000
_cell.angle_alpha   90.00
_cell.angle_beta   90.00
_cell.angle_gamma   90.00
#
_symmetry.space_group_name_H-M   'P 1'
#
loop_
_entity.id
_entity.type
_entity.pdbx_description
1 polymer ?
#
loop_
_entity_poly.entity_id
_entity_poly.type
_entity_poly.pdbx_seq_one_letter_code
_entity_poly.pdbx_strand_id
1 'polypeptide(L)'
;MLNPIQNWFTSYGALAAGVATPQQTDQVARILAEVECHFIITEHSGHTDEQDDALTRIAEAMAASVFEFMSRVYQQFPRCHPLYGAGPVKAVVDDVNAILLTGRQFTLTSAGPQ
;
A
#
# COMPACT_ATOMS: atom_id res chain seq x y z
N MET A 1 20.56 -1.51 -27.23
CA MET A 1 19.10 -1.72 -27.07
C MET A 1 18.80 -1.63 -25.60
N LEU A 2 18.08 -0.59 -25.17
CA LEU A 2 17.75 -0.32 -23.77
C LEU A 2 16.45 -1.06 -23.39
N ASN A 3 16.43 -1.66 -22.20
CA ASN A 3 15.35 -2.50 -21.70
C ASN A 3 14.23 -1.60 -21.11
N PRO A 4 12.93 -1.76 -21.46
CA PRO A 4 11.88 -0.78 -21.13
C PRO A 4 11.52 -0.65 -19.64
N ILE A 5 12.04 -1.52 -18.76
CA ILE A 5 11.59 -1.64 -17.37
C ILE A 5 12.38 -0.71 -16.41
N GLN A 6 13.48 -0.09 -16.85
CA GLN A 6 14.34 0.72 -15.97
C GLN A 6 13.87 2.16 -15.71
N ASN A 7 12.74 2.61 -16.27
CA ASN A 7 12.29 4.01 -16.21
C ASN A 7 11.21 4.31 -15.14
N TRP A 8 11.00 3.47 -14.13
CA TRP A 8 9.87 3.63 -13.20
C TRP A 8 10.18 4.38 -11.89
N PHE A 9 11.37 4.96 -11.72
CA PHE A 9 11.72 5.66 -10.48
C PHE A 9 11.92 7.16 -10.70
N THR A 10 10.82 7.90 -10.68
CA THR A 10 10.84 9.36 -10.50
C THR A 10 11.19 9.66 -9.04
N SER A 11 12.30 10.34 -8.81
CA SER A 11 12.60 10.98 -7.52
C SER A 11 11.54 12.04 -7.26
N TYR A 12 10.54 11.75 -6.43
CA TYR A 12 9.61 12.77 -5.97
C TYR A 12 10.35 13.68 -4.98
N GLY A 13 10.73 14.88 -5.45
CA GLY A 13 11.06 15.99 -4.56
C GLY A 13 9.92 16.20 -3.57
N ALA A 14 10.23 16.60 -2.34
CA ALA A 14 9.31 16.71 -1.21
C ALA A 14 7.90 17.12 -1.68
N LEU A 15 6.96 16.17 -1.69
CA LEU A 15 5.58 16.43 -2.03
C LEU A 15 5.06 17.42 -0.99
N ALA A 16 4.59 18.59 -1.45
CA ALA A 16 3.83 19.47 -0.58
C ALA A 16 2.67 18.66 0.01
N ALA A 17 2.47 18.73 1.33
CA ALA A 17 1.37 18.05 1.99
C ALA A 17 0.05 18.61 1.46
N GLY A 18 -0.50 17.96 0.44
CA GLY A 18 -1.78 18.28 -0.16
C GLY A 18 -2.82 17.25 0.25
N VAL A 19 -4.01 17.71 0.63
CA VAL A 19 -5.17 16.83 0.77
C VAL A 19 -5.64 16.45 -0.63
N ALA A 20 -5.81 15.16 -0.89
CA ALA A 20 -6.33 14.68 -2.18
C ALA A 20 -7.71 15.30 -2.46
N THR A 21 -7.95 15.72 -3.70
CA THR A 21 -9.27 16.19 -4.12
C THR A 21 -10.24 15.01 -4.23
N PRO A 22 -11.57 15.24 -4.13
CA PRO A 22 -12.56 14.18 -4.34
C PRO A 22 -12.38 13.45 -5.68
N GLN A 23 -12.04 14.18 -6.74
CA GLN A 23 -11.79 13.60 -8.07
C GLN A 23 -10.57 12.66 -8.08
N GLN A 24 -9.51 13.00 -7.34
CA GLN A 24 -8.33 12.12 -7.20
C GLN A 24 -8.71 10.83 -6.43
N THR A 25 -9.50 10.96 -5.36
CA THR A 25 -10.01 9.83 -4.59
C THR A 25 -10.91 8.93 -5.45
N ASP A 26 -11.84 9.50 -6.20
CA ASP A 26 -12.75 8.75 -7.08
C ASP A 26 -11.99 8.01 -8.18
N GLN A 27 -10.95 8.63 -8.73
CA GLN A 27 -10.11 7.99 -9.75
C GLN A 27 -9.37 6.77 -9.18
N VAL A 28 -8.78 6.89 -7.97
CA VAL A 28 -8.10 5.77 -7.32
C VAL A 28 -9.10 4.66 -6.98
N ALA A 29 -10.27 5.02 -6.43
CA ALA A 29 -11.32 4.05 -6.09
C ALA A 29 -11.78 3.27 -7.34
N ARG A 30 -11.94 3.94 -8.48
CA ARG A 30 -12.30 3.29 -9.74
C ARG A 30 -11.22 2.31 -10.21
N ILE A 31 -9.95 2.71 -10.18
CA ILE A 31 -8.84 1.83 -10.56
C ILE A 31 -8.85 0.58 -9.68
N LEU A 32 -8.97 0.75 -8.36
CA LEU A 32 -8.98 -0.37 -7.41
C LEU A 32 -10.19 -1.29 -7.61
N ALA A 33 -11.34 -0.76 -8.01
CA ALA A 33 -12.55 -1.54 -8.27
C ALA A 33 -12.49 -2.39 -9.55
N GLU A 34 -11.67 -2.01 -10.52
CA GLU A 34 -11.51 -2.73 -11.79
C GLU A 34 -10.46 -3.88 -11.69
N VAL A 35 -9.77 -3.99 -10.56
CA VAL A 35 -8.59 -4.84 -10.40
C VAL A 35 -8.90 -6.11 -9.60
N GLU A 36 -8.63 -7.28 -10.20
CA GLU A 36 -9.05 -8.59 -9.65
C GLU A 36 -8.22 -9.09 -8.45
N CYS A 37 -6.97 -8.65 -8.25
CA CYS A 37 -6.07 -9.20 -7.24
C CYS A 37 -5.14 -8.13 -6.62
N HIS A 38 -5.61 -7.51 -5.55
CA HIS A 38 -4.90 -6.41 -4.91
C HIS A 38 -4.63 -6.70 -3.43
N PHE A 39 -3.61 -6.04 -2.88
CA PHE A 39 -3.40 -5.97 -1.43
C PHE A 39 -3.02 -4.55 -1.00
N ILE A 40 -3.09 -4.33 0.31
CA ILE A 40 -2.69 -3.09 0.96
C ILE A 40 -1.37 -3.33 1.70
N ILE A 41 -0.42 -2.43 1.55
CA ILE A 41 0.75 -2.36 2.45
C ILE A 41 0.62 -1.11 3.28
N THR A 42 0.70 -1.28 4.60
CA THR A 42 0.75 -0.19 5.57
C THR A 42 2.19 0.05 6.00
N GLU A 43 2.62 1.31 6.01
CA GLU A 43 3.87 1.77 6.61
C GLU A 43 3.58 2.61 7.83
N HIS A 44 4.55 2.65 8.75
CA HIS A 44 4.49 3.34 10.04
C HIS A 44 3.79 4.71 9.97
N SER A 45 2.52 4.69 10.32
CA SER A 45 1.66 5.84 10.44
C SER A 45 1.11 5.83 11.86
N GLY A 46 1.30 6.93 12.57
CA GLY A 46 0.59 7.18 13.82
C GLY A 46 -0.87 7.39 13.51
N HIS A 47 -1.60 6.31 13.26
CA HIS A 47 -3.02 6.34 12.98
C HIS A 47 -3.79 6.78 14.23
N THR A 48 -4.85 7.54 14.01
CA THR A 48 -5.95 7.65 14.98
C THR A 48 -6.86 6.43 14.86
N ASP A 49 -7.68 6.17 15.88
CA ASP A 49 -8.67 5.09 15.85
C ASP A 49 -9.58 5.19 14.61
N GLU A 50 -9.93 6.42 14.18
CA GLU A 50 -10.72 6.64 12.97
C GLU A 50 -9.98 6.27 11.68
N GLN A 51 -8.65 6.42 11.66
CA GLN A 51 -7.82 6.04 10.50
C GLN A 51 -7.65 4.52 10.42
N ASP A 52 -7.55 3.83 11.57
CA ASP A 52 -7.54 2.37 11.63
C ASP A 52 -8.90 1.77 11.21
N ASP A 53 -10.00 2.38 11.65
CA ASP A 53 -11.35 2.01 11.22
C ASP A 53 -11.54 2.24 9.72
N ALA A 54 -11.05 3.35 9.17
CA ALA A 54 -11.11 3.63 7.75
C ALA A 54 -10.30 2.61 6.93
N LEU A 55 -9.09 2.28 7.38
CA LEU A 55 -8.26 1.25 6.75
C LEU A 55 -8.97 -0.10 6.75
N THR A 56 -9.59 -0.48 7.87
CA THR A 56 -10.36 -1.73 7.99
C THR A 56 -11.51 -1.77 7.01
N ARG A 57 -12.30 -0.70 6.93
CA ARG A 57 -13.42 -0.61 5.97
C ARG A 57 -12.96 -0.67 4.51
N ILE A 58 -11.82 -0.06 4.19
CA ILE A 58 -11.24 -0.12 2.83
C ILE A 58 -10.81 -1.56 2.51
N ALA A 59 -10.09 -2.21 3.42
CA ALA A 59 -9.65 -3.59 3.24
C ALA A 59 -10.84 -4.54 3.05
N GLU A 60 -11.89 -4.41 3.86
CA GLU A 60 -13.11 -5.20 3.77
C GLU A 60 -13.88 -4.96 2.46
N ALA A 61 -14.07 -3.69 2.07
CA ALA A 61 -14.80 -3.32 0.86
C ALA A 61 -14.14 -3.90 -0.40
N MET A 62 -12.82 -4.05 -0.37
CA MET A 62 -12.04 -4.57 -1.48
C MET A 62 -11.76 -6.07 -1.36
N ALA A 63 -12.04 -6.70 -0.21
CA ALA A 63 -11.57 -8.03 0.16
C ALA A 63 -10.03 -8.17 0.05
N ALA A 64 -9.30 -7.09 0.35
CA ALA A 64 -7.86 -6.98 0.20
C ALA A 64 -7.13 -7.51 1.43
N SER A 65 -6.07 -8.30 1.22
CA SER A 65 -5.14 -8.62 2.30
C SER A 65 -4.33 -7.37 2.71
N VAL A 66 -4.03 -7.21 4.00
CA VAL A 66 -3.26 -6.07 4.56
C VAL A 66 -1.95 -6.57 5.14
N PHE A 67 -0.83 -6.06 4.64
CA PHE A 67 0.52 -6.39 5.09
C PHE A 67 1.17 -5.19 5.80
N GLU A 68 1.78 -5.44 6.95
CA GLU A 68 2.51 -4.42 7.73
C GLU A 68 3.99 -4.36 7.32
N PHE A 69 4.53 -3.17 7.06
CA PHE A 69 5.93 -2.98 6.70
C PHE A 69 6.86 -2.95 7.94
N MET A 70 7.66 -4.01 8.10
CA MET A 70 8.97 -4.10 8.77
C MET A 70 9.18 -3.42 10.15
N SER A 71 8.15 -3.10 10.93
CA SER A 71 8.31 -2.73 12.34
C SER A 71 7.22 -3.34 13.21
N ARG A 72 7.60 -4.28 14.08
CA ARG A 72 6.66 -4.95 15.02
C ARG A 72 6.11 -4.04 16.12
N VAL A 73 6.68 -2.84 16.26
CA VAL A 73 6.40 -1.92 17.38
C VAL A 73 5.06 -1.22 17.23
N TYR A 74 4.55 -1.10 16.00
CA TYR A 74 3.26 -0.49 15.72
C TYR A 74 2.34 -1.51 15.07
N GLN A 75 1.23 -1.78 15.73
CA GLN A 75 0.16 -2.60 15.17
C GLN A 75 -0.75 -1.65 14.40
N GLN A 76 -0.75 -1.77 13.07
CA GLN A 76 -1.50 -0.91 12.16
C GLN A 76 -2.77 -1.59 11.65
N PHE A 77 -2.85 -2.91 11.79
CA PHE A 77 -4.04 -3.68 11.45
C PHE A 77 -4.29 -4.76 12.52
N PRO A 78 -5.56 -5.09 12.85
CA PRO A 78 -5.84 -6.14 13.81
C PRO A 78 -5.29 -7.48 13.31
N ARG A 79 -4.29 -8.05 14.01
CA ARG A 79 -3.61 -9.30 13.58
C ARG A 79 -4.50 -10.55 13.65
N CYS A 80 -5.63 -10.45 14.34
CA CYS A 80 -6.67 -11.48 14.37
C CYS A 80 -7.70 -11.34 13.24
N HIS A 81 -7.63 -10.28 12.44
CA HIS A 81 -8.54 -10.06 11.33
C HIS A 81 -8.24 -11.05 10.18
N PRO A 82 -9.25 -11.62 9.51
CA PRO A 82 -9.04 -12.60 8.43
C PRO A 82 -8.26 -12.05 7.23
N LEU A 83 -8.28 -10.72 7.03
CA LEU A 83 -7.53 -10.04 5.97
C LEU A 83 -6.08 -9.70 6.36
N TYR A 84 -5.63 -10.06 7.57
CA TYR A 84 -4.23 -9.83 7.94
C TYR A 84 -3.30 -10.75 7.14
N GLY A 85 -2.47 -10.13 6.30
CA GLY A 85 -1.44 -10.80 5.52
C GLY A 85 -0.22 -11.13 6.38
N ALA A 86 -0.08 -12.39 6.76
CA ALA A 86 1.09 -12.86 7.50
C ALA A 86 2.26 -13.20 6.56
N GLY A 87 3.47 -12.77 6.90
CA GLY A 87 4.70 -13.15 6.20
C GLY A 87 5.26 -12.06 5.27
N PRO A 88 6.33 -12.37 4.51
CA PRO A 88 7.01 -11.38 3.69
C PRO A 88 6.19 -11.03 2.44
N VAL A 89 5.96 -9.72 2.21
CA VAL A 89 5.29 -9.19 1.00
C VAL A 89 5.91 -9.74 -0.29
N LYS A 90 7.25 -9.95 -0.31
CA LYS A 90 7.97 -10.52 -1.46
C LYS A 90 7.40 -11.87 -1.92
N ALA A 91 6.75 -12.64 -1.05
CA ALA A 91 6.18 -13.94 -1.41
C ALA A 91 4.88 -13.84 -2.23
N VAL A 92 4.23 -12.68 -2.26
CA VAL A 92 2.91 -12.48 -2.90
C VAL A 92 2.87 -11.31 -3.88
N VAL A 93 3.93 -10.50 -3.94
CA VAL A 93 3.98 -9.28 -4.76
C VAL A 93 3.93 -9.57 -6.27
N ASP A 94 4.44 -10.73 -6.70
CA ASP A 94 4.45 -11.11 -8.11
C ASP A 94 3.07 -11.55 -8.63
N ASP A 95 2.14 -11.85 -7.71
CA ASP A 95 0.79 -12.38 -8.03
C ASP A 95 -0.29 -11.29 -8.07
N VAL A 96 0.05 -10.03 -7.76
CA VAL A 96 -0.92 -8.92 -7.69
C VAL A 96 -0.87 -7.99 -8.89
N ASN A 97 -2.04 -7.46 -9.24
CA ASN A 97 -2.22 -6.49 -10.32
C ASN A 97 -2.40 -5.04 -9.81
N ALA A 98 -2.57 -4.82 -8.50
CA ALA A 98 -2.38 -3.51 -7.87
C ALA A 98 -1.94 -3.61 -6.40
N ILE A 99 -1.26 -2.56 -5.94
CA ILE A 99 -0.83 -2.39 -4.56
C ILE A 99 -1.27 -1.01 -4.09
N LEU A 100 -2.02 -0.95 -2.99
CA LEU A 100 -2.28 0.31 -2.28
C LEU A 100 -1.24 0.48 -1.17
N LEU A 101 -0.43 1.52 -1.28
CA LEU A 101 0.53 1.92 -0.25
C LEU A 101 -0.08 3.02 0.61
N THR A 102 -0.24 2.78 1.92
CA THR A 102 -0.78 3.76 2.88
C THR A 102 0.15 3.96 4.07
N GLY A 103 0.50 5.21 4.37
CA GLY A 103 1.56 5.53 5.31
C GLY A 103 2.15 6.92 5.06
N ARG A 104 3.07 7.35 5.93
CA ARG A 104 3.62 8.71 5.86
C ARG A 104 4.81 8.78 4.91
N GLN A 105 5.61 7.72 4.84
CA GLN A 105 6.78 7.68 3.95
C GLN A 105 7.10 6.25 3.52
N PHE A 106 6.79 5.92 2.27
CA PHE A 106 7.35 4.73 1.65
C PHE A 106 8.68 5.05 0.99
N THR A 107 9.74 4.35 1.40
CA THR A 107 11.01 4.34 0.67
C THR A 107 11.14 3.01 -0.05
N LEU A 108 10.84 2.99 -1.35
CA LEU A 108 11.11 1.84 -2.20
C LEU A 108 12.61 1.84 -2.54
N THR A 109 13.37 0.93 -1.93
CA THR A 109 14.76 0.69 -2.35
C THR A 109 14.78 -0.48 -3.32
N SER A 110 15.30 -0.28 -4.53
CA SER A 110 15.66 -1.40 -5.38
C SER A 110 16.91 -2.05 -4.78
N ALA A 111 16.82 -3.32 -4.39
CA ALA A 111 18.01 -4.09 -4.11
C ALA A 111 18.75 -4.27 -5.45
N GLY A 112 19.90 -3.61 -5.61
CA GLY A 112 20.83 -3.91 -6.69
C GLY A 112 21.25 -5.38 -6.65
N PRO A 113 21.69 -5.96 -7.78
CA PRO A 113 22.16 -7.34 -7.80
C PRO A 113 23.34 -7.48 -6.82
N GLN A 114 23.29 -8.53 -5.99
CA GLN A 114 24.41 -8.94 -5.14
C GLN A 114 25.57 -9.49 -5.96
#